data_AF-A0A2I0PD38-F1
#
_entry.id   AF-A0A2I0PD38-F1
#
_cell.length_a   1.000
_cell.length_b   1.000
_cell.length_c   1.000
_cell.angle_alpha   90.00
_cell.angle_beta   90.00
_cell.angle_gamma   90.00
#
_symmetry.space_group_name_H-M   'P 1'
#
loop_
_entity.id
_entity.type
_entity.pdbx_description
1 polymer ?
#
loop_
_entity_poly.entity_id
_entity_poly.type
_entity_poly.pdbx_seq_one_letter_code
_entity_poly.pdbx_strand_id
1 'polypeptide(L)'
;MGGIPEVVVERHPLQRLIRFEAYGILFILAGLFGALLASGSPNLTLAILLVFVAASSAFGFVINDISDIALDARAHKPRNPLADGSLSCRTAKIVSAILLVIAAACMALLPTNLLILELVVLFIFITYSFWIEVKNIAGLDLVYHALFPALYGWMGYVLFQPLDLTGIVYVVLLGIFGAVGELGNEIRDLEKDRHVRKNTVVVIGERMAFFLTIALLVAALATIAIFSLSEPGYLWLLVFVPFGALLVHPVIRAMNDLEYRNRFVDTINTRAICLAAVMLIVFAYLRLGT
;
A
#
# COMPACT_ATOMS: atom_id res chain seq x y z
N MET A 1 39.75 0.14 -15.25
CA MET A 1 39.20 0.96 -14.15
C MET A 1 38.30 0.05 -13.34
N GLY A 2 38.75 -0.35 -12.15
CA GLY A 2 37.96 -1.21 -11.25
C GLY A 2 36.74 -0.43 -10.75
N GLY A 3 35.55 -0.95 -11.01
CA GLY A 3 34.32 -0.41 -10.46
C GLY A 3 34.39 -0.43 -8.94
N ILE A 4 34.05 0.70 -8.31
CA ILE A 4 33.83 0.76 -6.86
C ILE A 4 32.76 -0.31 -6.56
N PRO A 5 33.04 -1.31 -5.72
CA PRO A 5 32.01 -2.25 -5.32
C PRO A 5 30.89 -1.44 -4.66
N GLU A 6 29.67 -1.52 -5.18
CA GLU A 6 28.49 -1.07 -4.47
C GLU A 6 28.52 -1.77 -3.10
N VAL A 7 28.82 -1.01 -2.05
CA VAL A 7 28.65 -1.46 -0.68
C VAL A 7 27.15 -1.52 -0.48
N VAL A 8 26.55 -2.65 -0.84
CA VAL A 8 25.18 -2.97 -0.47
C VAL A 8 25.20 -3.13 1.05
N VAL A 9 24.93 -2.03 1.76
CA VAL A 9 24.78 -2.07 3.22
C VAL A 9 23.63 -3.01 3.51
N GLU A 10 23.97 -4.21 3.98
CA GLU A 10 22.98 -5.23 4.28
C GLU A 10 22.17 -4.75 5.49
N ARG A 11 20.89 -4.43 5.26
CA ARG A 11 20.02 -3.89 6.31
C ARG A 11 19.88 -4.88 7.45
N HIS A 12 19.73 -4.35 8.67
CA HIS A 12 19.58 -5.18 9.86
C HIS A 12 18.36 -6.13 9.71
N PRO A 13 18.44 -7.41 10.13
CA PRO A 13 17.36 -8.38 9.93
C PRO A 13 15.99 -7.90 10.45
N LEU A 14 15.94 -7.18 11.58
CA LEU A 14 14.69 -6.58 12.06
C LEU A 14 14.09 -5.53 11.11
N GLN A 15 14.90 -4.72 10.44
CA GLN A 15 14.41 -3.75 9.47
C GLN A 15 13.82 -4.46 8.24
N ARG A 16 14.49 -5.53 7.80
CA ARG A 16 14.01 -6.40 6.71
C ARG A 16 12.68 -7.08 7.05
N LEU A 17 12.49 -7.46 8.31
CA LEU A 17 11.27 -8.08 8.82
C LEU A 17 10.10 -7.08 8.90
N ILE A 18 10.33 -5.88 9.43
CA ILE A 18 9.28 -4.87 9.65
C ILE A 18 8.83 -4.21 8.33
N ARG A 19 9.74 -4.06 7.36
CA ARG A 19 9.46 -3.48 6.03
C ARG A 19 8.89 -2.06 6.04
N PHE A 20 9.13 -1.29 7.12
CA PHE A 20 8.55 0.05 7.26
C PHE A 20 8.93 0.99 6.11
N GLU A 21 10.18 0.94 5.65
CA GLU A 21 10.68 1.77 4.55
C GLU A 21 10.07 1.43 3.19
N ALA A 22 9.58 0.21 3.00
CA ALA A 22 9.02 -0.23 1.72
C ALA A 22 7.54 0.14 1.59
N TYR A 23 6.76 0.00 2.67
CA TYR A 23 5.30 0.17 2.62
C TYR A 23 4.72 0.97 3.80
N GLY A 24 5.34 0.93 4.97
CA GLY A 24 4.87 1.64 6.16
C GLY A 24 4.75 3.14 5.93
N ILE A 25 5.71 3.75 5.21
CA ILE A 25 5.65 5.17 4.84
C ILE A 25 4.40 5.47 4.01
N LEU A 26 4.04 4.61 3.04
CA LEU A 26 2.85 4.82 2.20
C LEU A 26 1.56 4.81 3.02
N PHE A 27 1.44 3.90 3.99
CA PHE A 27 0.27 3.83 4.87
C PHE A 27 0.19 5.03 5.83
N ILE A 28 1.32 5.47 6.37
CA ILE A 28 1.40 6.69 7.19
C ILE A 28 0.98 7.91 6.38
N LEU A 29 1.47 8.03 5.15
CA LEU A 29 1.05 9.08 4.24
C LEU A 29 -0.46 8.99 3.99
N ALA A 30 -1.00 7.81 3.67
CA ALA A 30 -2.44 7.65 3.46
C ALA A 30 -3.27 8.18 4.64
N GLY A 31 -2.93 7.82 5.88
CA GLY A 31 -3.62 8.35 7.07
C GLY A 31 -3.42 9.85 7.25
N LEU A 32 -2.19 10.35 7.10
CA LEU A 32 -1.88 11.77 7.25
C LEU A 32 -2.61 12.63 6.21
N PHE A 33 -2.63 12.20 4.95
CA PHE A 33 -3.33 12.88 3.87
C PHE A 33 -4.84 12.89 4.08
N GLY A 34 -5.42 11.80 4.62
CA GLY A 34 -6.82 11.77 5.00
C GLY A 34 -7.14 12.86 6.03
N ALA A 35 -6.30 12.99 7.06
CA ALA A 35 -6.44 14.04 8.06
C ALA A 35 -6.31 15.45 7.46
N LEU A 36 -5.33 15.67 6.58
CA LEU A 36 -5.12 16.96 5.91
C LEU A 36 -6.29 17.36 5.00
N LEU A 37 -6.87 16.40 4.27
CA LEU A 37 -8.06 16.63 3.44
C LEU A 37 -9.25 17.05 4.30
N ALA A 38 -9.44 16.38 5.45
CA ALA A 38 -10.46 16.72 6.45
C ALA A 38 -10.16 18.02 7.23
N SER A 39 -9.14 18.80 6.85
CA SER A 39 -8.72 20.04 7.53
C SER A 39 -8.21 19.83 8.96
N GLY A 40 -7.76 18.61 9.26
CA GLY A 40 -7.23 18.26 10.56
C GLY A 40 -5.94 19.00 10.88
N SER A 41 -5.80 19.42 12.13
CA SER A 41 -4.56 19.98 12.67
C SER A 41 -3.73 18.92 13.38
N PRO A 42 -2.38 19.00 13.35
CA PRO A 42 -1.53 18.12 14.14
C PRO A 42 -1.91 18.15 15.63
N ASN A 43 -2.24 17.00 16.19
CA ASN A 43 -2.57 16.83 17.60
C ASN A 43 -2.14 15.43 18.09
N LEU A 44 -2.25 15.21 19.40
CA LEU A 44 -1.86 13.93 20.01
C LEU A 44 -2.66 12.75 19.43
N THR A 45 -3.96 12.93 19.16
CA THR A 45 -4.82 11.86 18.63
C THR A 45 -4.38 11.43 17.23
N LEU A 46 -4.01 12.36 16.36
CA LEU A 46 -3.43 12.06 15.05
C LEU A 46 -2.08 11.34 15.21
N ALA A 47 -1.22 11.77 16.14
CA ALA A 47 0.03 11.06 16.41
C ALA A 47 -0.21 9.62 16.86
N ILE A 48 -1.19 9.37 17.75
CA ILE A 48 -1.59 8.03 18.17
C ILE A 48 -2.12 7.21 16.98
N LEU A 49 -2.93 7.81 16.10
CA LEU A 49 -3.40 7.15 14.88
C LEU A 49 -2.24 6.73 13.97
N LEU A 50 -1.24 7.60 13.78
CA LEU A 50 -0.07 7.27 12.96
C LEU A 50 0.77 6.16 13.62
N VAL A 51 0.89 6.12 14.95
CA VAL A 51 1.52 4.99 15.65
C VAL A 51 0.71 3.71 15.45
N PHE A 52 -0.62 3.76 15.52
CA PHE A 52 -1.48 2.62 15.19
C PHE A 52 -1.23 2.12 13.77
N VAL A 53 -1.18 3.02 12.78
CA VAL A 53 -0.90 2.67 11.37
C VAL A 53 0.47 1.99 11.24
N ALA A 54 1.51 2.56 11.85
CA ALA A 54 2.85 1.98 11.82
C ALA A 54 2.90 0.59 12.46
N ALA A 55 2.32 0.45 13.66
CA ALA A 55 2.37 -0.78 14.43
C ALA A 55 1.53 -1.91 13.78
N SER A 56 0.31 -1.60 13.34
CA SER A 56 -0.59 -2.59 12.71
C SER A 56 -0.07 -3.07 11.35
N SER A 57 0.49 -2.17 10.53
CA SER A 57 1.08 -2.56 9.24
C SER A 57 2.38 -3.35 9.42
N ALA A 58 3.26 -2.94 10.34
CA ALA A 58 4.45 -3.70 10.72
C ALA A 58 4.09 -5.10 11.23
N PHE A 59 3.06 -5.19 12.08
CA PHE A 59 2.52 -6.48 12.53
C PHE A 59 2.12 -7.34 11.33
N GLY A 60 1.35 -6.78 10.40
CA GLY A 60 0.96 -7.41 9.13
C GLY A 60 2.13 -7.98 8.33
N PHE A 61 3.20 -7.22 8.15
CA PHE A 61 4.38 -7.69 7.43
C PHE A 61 5.12 -8.81 8.16
N VAL A 62 5.28 -8.69 9.48
CA VAL A 62 5.93 -9.72 10.30
C VAL A 62 5.16 -11.03 10.22
N ILE A 63 3.83 -10.99 10.37
CA ILE A 63 3.02 -12.21 10.28
C ILE A 63 3.03 -12.80 8.87
N ASN A 64 3.02 -11.97 7.82
CA ASN A 64 3.16 -12.47 6.46
C ASN A 64 4.50 -13.20 6.25
N ASP A 65 5.60 -12.62 6.71
CA ASP A 65 6.94 -13.23 6.59
C ASP A 65 7.05 -14.51 7.45
N ILE A 66 6.34 -14.64 8.58
CA ILE A 66 6.25 -15.91 9.33
C ILE A 66 5.46 -16.97 8.54
N SER A 67 4.40 -16.58 7.82
CA SER A 67 3.58 -17.48 7.00
C SER A 67 4.36 -17.97 5.77
N ASP A 68 5.14 -17.08 5.16
CA ASP A 68 5.83 -17.34 3.90
C ASP A 68 7.23 -17.94 4.04
N ILE A 69 7.70 -18.33 5.24
CA ILE A 69 9.08 -18.83 5.47
C ILE A 69 9.49 -19.89 4.43
N ALA A 70 8.69 -20.94 4.26
CA ALA A 70 9.02 -22.05 3.37
C ALA A 70 8.98 -21.67 1.88
N LEU A 71 8.12 -20.70 1.52
CA LEU A 71 8.00 -20.20 0.16
C LEU A 71 9.18 -19.28 -0.19
N ASP A 72 9.51 -18.37 0.72
CA ASP A 72 10.59 -17.40 0.55
C ASP A 72 11.97 -18.06 0.57
N ALA A 73 12.14 -19.17 1.29
CA ALA A 73 13.38 -19.94 1.31
C ALA A 73 13.75 -20.55 -0.06
N ARG A 74 12.81 -20.59 -1.01
CA ARG A 74 13.07 -21.05 -2.39
C ARG A 74 13.78 -20.01 -3.24
N ALA A 75 13.80 -18.74 -2.83
CA ALA A 75 14.51 -17.70 -3.55
C ALA A 75 16.03 -17.87 -3.37
N HIS A 76 16.82 -17.59 -4.42
CA HIS A 76 18.27 -17.67 -4.33
C HIS A 76 18.86 -16.72 -3.27
N LYS A 77 18.22 -15.55 -3.09
CA LYS A 77 18.54 -14.58 -2.04
C LYS A 77 17.25 -14.14 -1.34
N PRO A 78 16.79 -14.88 -0.31
CA PRO A 78 15.54 -14.57 0.37
C PRO A 78 15.59 -13.18 1.01
N ARG A 79 14.61 -12.33 0.69
CA ARG A 79 14.44 -11.03 1.37
C ARG A 79 14.02 -11.23 2.83
N ASN A 80 13.17 -12.22 3.07
CA ASN A 80 12.62 -12.55 4.38
C ASN A 80 13.75 -13.08 5.30
N PRO A 81 14.05 -12.39 6.41
CA PRO A 81 15.14 -12.77 7.32
C PRO A 81 14.87 -14.08 8.09
N LEU A 82 13.63 -14.56 8.08
CA LEU A 82 13.28 -15.88 8.62
C LEU A 82 13.63 -17.01 7.64
N ALA A 83 13.56 -16.72 6.35
CA ALA A 83 13.83 -17.68 5.28
C ALA A 83 15.33 -17.88 5.02
N ASP A 84 16.17 -16.85 5.23
CA ASP A 84 17.63 -16.95 5.14
C ASP A 84 18.31 -17.32 6.48
N GLY A 85 17.52 -17.47 7.56
CA GLY A 85 18.00 -17.86 8.88
C GLY A 85 18.68 -16.75 9.69
N SER A 86 18.74 -15.51 9.18
CA SER A 86 19.33 -14.36 9.89
C SER A 86 18.53 -13.91 11.11
N LEU A 87 17.27 -14.34 11.23
CA LEU A 87 16.41 -14.08 12.38
C LEU A 87 15.59 -15.32 12.75
N SER A 88 15.43 -15.58 14.04
CA SER A 88 14.67 -16.75 14.51
C SER A 88 13.15 -16.52 14.45
N CYS A 89 12.39 -17.58 14.15
CA CYS A 89 10.92 -17.54 14.20
C CYS A 89 10.40 -17.13 15.60
N ARG A 90 11.11 -17.50 16.68
CA ARG A 90 10.78 -17.06 18.05
C ARG A 90 10.87 -15.53 18.18
N THR A 91 11.93 -14.93 17.65
CA THR A 91 12.10 -13.47 17.66
C THR A 91 10.98 -12.78 16.88
N ALA A 92 10.64 -13.26 15.68
CA ALA A 92 9.54 -12.67 14.91
C ALA A 92 8.19 -12.76 15.62
N LYS A 93 7.89 -13.87 16.30
CA LYS A 93 6.67 -14.00 17.11
C LYS A 93 6.61 -13.00 18.27
N ILE A 94 7.73 -12.75 18.93
CA ILE A 94 7.83 -11.73 20.00
C ILE A 94 7.62 -10.33 19.41
N VAL A 95 8.27 -10.03 18.28
CA VAL A 95 8.11 -8.76 17.58
C VAL A 95 6.64 -8.55 17.16
N SER A 96 5.99 -9.55 16.56
CA SER A 96 4.57 -9.45 16.20
C SER A 96 3.67 -9.24 17.42
N ALA A 97 3.95 -9.93 18.54
CA ALA A 97 3.17 -9.75 19.76
C ALA A 97 3.31 -8.34 20.34
N ILE A 98 4.52 -7.79 20.36
CA ILE A 98 4.78 -6.41 20.81
C ILE A 98 4.05 -5.40 19.91
N LEU A 99 4.15 -5.55 18.58
CA LEU A 99 3.48 -4.67 17.64
C LEU A 99 1.96 -4.72 17.77
N LEU A 100 1.39 -5.91 18.00
CA LEU A 100 -0.04 -6.07 18.26
C LEU A 100 -0.47 -5.40 19.57
N VAL A 101 0.34 -5.51 20.63
CA VAL A 101 0.08 -4.82 21.91
C VAL A 101 0.13 -3.30 21.73
N ILE A 102 1.09 -2.78 20.97
CA ILE A 102 1.17 -1.34 20.66
C ILE A 102 -0.08 -0.91 19.88
N ALA A 103 -0.47 -1.65 18.84
CA ALA A 103 -1.67 -1.36 18.07
C ALA A 103 -2.92 -1.37 18.95
N ALA A 104 -3.10 -2.38 19.80
CA ALA A 104 -4.23 -2.49 20.72
C ALA A 104 -4.26 -1.35 21.77
N ALA A 105 -3.09 -0.93 22.27
CA ALA A 105 -2.99 0.22 23.16
C ALA A 105 -3.41 1.51 22.46
N CYS A 106 -3.03 1.71 21.19
CA CYS A 106 -3.49 2.85 20.41
C CYS A 106 -5.02 2.81 20.19
N MET A 107 -5.59 1.64 19.85
CA MET A 107 -7.05 1.48 19.69
C MET A 107 -7.82 1.90 20.96
N ALA A 108 -7.29 1.57 22.14
CA ALA A 108 -7.90 1.98 23.42
C ALA A 108 -7.82 3.49 23.70
N LEU A 109 -6.90 4.20 23.05
CA LEU A 109 -6.70 5.65 23.20
C LEU A 109 -7.35 6.45 22.07
N LEU A 110 -7.72 5.80 20.97
CA LEU A 110 -8.35 6.43 19.82
C LEU A 110 -9.87 6.56 20.02
N PRO A 111 -10.51 7.54 19.35
CA PRO A 111 -11.95 7.70 19.38
C PRO A 111 -12.70 6.42 18.97
N THR A 112 -13.78 6.09 19.69
CA THR A 112 -14.54 4.84 19.50
C THR A 112 -15.18 4.70 18.11
N ASN A 113 -15.37 5.80 17.37
CA ASN A 113 -15.84 5.75 15.99
C ASN A 113 -14.83 5.10 15.02
N LEU A 114 -13.55 4.98 15.42
CA LEU A 114 -12.52 4.30 14.61
C LEU A 114 -12.45 2.79 14.87
N LEU A 115 -13.00 2.31 16.00
CA LEU A 115 -12.82 0.93 16.48
C LEU A 115 -13.17 -0.13 15.43
N ILE A 116 -14.24 0.07 14.67
CA ILE A 116 -14.64 -0.87 13.61
C ILE A 116 -13.58 -0.93 12.51
N LEU A 117 -13.06 0.22 12.06
CA LEU A 117 -12.03 0.28 11.02
C LEU A 117 -10.72 -0.37 11.51
N GLU A 118 -10.36 -0.12 12.77
CA GLU A 118 -9.17 -0.70 13.41
C GLU A 118 -9.25 -2.23 13.51
N LEU A 119 -10.42 -2.74 13.93
CA LEU A 119 -10.68 -4.19 13.99
C LEU A 119 -10.64 -4.82 12.59
N VAL A 120 -11.20 -4.14 11.59
CA VAL A 120 -11.14 -4.61 10.20
C VAL A 120 -9.70 -4.66 9.69
N VAL A 121 -8.86 -3.66 10.01
CA VAL A 121 -7.42 -3.69 9.64
C VAL A 121 -6.73 -4.93 10.22
N LEU A 122 -6.89 -5.19 11.52
CA LEU A 122 -6.27 -6.36 12.16
C LEU A 122 -6.83 -7.67 11.60
N PHE A 123 -8.14 -7.74 11.37
CA PHE A 123 -8.79 -8.90 10.77
C PHE A 123 -8.24 -9.21 9.37
N ILE A 124 -8.09 -8.20 8.52
CA ILE A 124 -7.55 -8.35 7.16
C ILE A 124 -6.12 -8.85 7.22
N PHE A 125 -5.24 -8.27 8.05
CA PHE A 125 -3.85 -8.74 8.17
C PHE A 125 -3.75 -10.20 8.61
N ILE A 126 -4.54 -10.59 9.63
CA ILE A 126 -4.55 -11.97 10.12
C ILE A 126 -5.07 -12.92 9.04
N THR A 127 -6.23 -12.64 8.46
CA THR A 127 -6.86 -13.54 7.47
C THR A 127 -6.11 -13.60 6.15
N TYR A 128 -5.33 -12.57 5.80
CA TYR A 128 -4.45 -12.57 4.64
C TYR A 128 -3.37 -13.65 4.72
N SER A 129 -2.79 -13.89 5.91
CA SER A 129 -1.60 -14.74 6.09
C SER A 129 -1.82 -16.03 6.86
N PHE A 130 -2.74 -16.04 7.84
CA PHE A 130 -2.90 -17.10 8.83
C PHE A 130 -4.39 -17.31 9.13
N TRP A 131 -5.10 -17.99 8.23
CA TRP A 131 -6.37 -18.70 8.47
C TRP A 131 -7.02 -19.00 7.13
N ILE A 132 -7.37 -17.94 6.40
CA ILE A 132 -8.01 -18.03 5.09
C ILE A 132 -6.95 -18.06 3.98
N GLU A 133 -5.77 -17.45 4.25
CA GLU A 133 -4.71 -17.26 3.26
C GLU A 133 -5.24 -16.54 2.02
N VAL A 134 -5.89 -15.40 2.22
CA VAL A 134 -6.53 -14.63 1.16
C VAL A 134 -5.59 -14.30 -0.01
N LYS A 135 -4.29 -14.21 0.25
CA LYS A 135 -3.25 -14.11 -0.79
C LYS A 135 -3.26 -15.22 -1.85
N ASN A 136 -3.97 -16.32 -1.60
CA ASN A 136 -4.16 -17.46 -2.49
C ASN A 136 -5.61 -17.54 -3.03
N ILE A 137 -6.40 -16.48 -2.91
CA ILE A 137 -7.79 -16.42 -3.39
C ILE A 137 -7.93 -15.27 -4.38
N ALA A 138 -7.91 -15.61 -5.66
CA ALA A 138 -8.12 -14.66 -6.75
C ALA A 138 -9.35 -13.76 -6.53
N GLY A 139 -9.16 -12.48 -6.74
CA GLY A 139 -10.11 -11.39 -6.51
C GLY A 139 -10.01 -10.85 -5.09
N LEU A 140 -9.95 -11.74 -4.08
CA LEU A 140 -9.97 -11.32 -2.68
C LEU A 140 -8.60 -10.79 -2.22
N ASP A 141 -7.51 -11.30 -2.78
CA ASP A 141 -6.16 -10.72 -2.69
C ASP A 141 -6.11 -9.24 -3.10
N LEU A 142 -6.75 -8.88 -4.22
CA LEU A 142 -6.85 -7.50 -4.70
C LEU A 142 -7.75 -6.65 -3.81
N VAL A 143 -8.88 -7.20 -3.34
CA VAL A 143 -9.77 -6.50 -2.40
C VAL A 143 -9.01 -6.16 -1.12
N TYR A 144 -8.25 -7.10 -0.56
CA TYR A 144 -7.46 -6.85 0.65
C TYR A 144 -6.37 -5.81 0.41
N HIS A 145 -5.69 -5.86 -0.73
CA HIS A 145 -4.69 -4.86 -1.10
C HIS A 145 -5.26 -3.48 -1.37
N ALA A 146 -6.48 -3.38 -1.90
CA ALA A 146 -7.22 -2.14 -1.97
C ALA A 146 -7.54 -1.60 -0.57
N LEU A 147 -7.99 -2.46 0.33
CA LEU A 147 -8.42 -2.06 1.67
C LEU A 147 -7.27 -1.58 2.56
N PHE A 148 -6.05 -2.12 2.44
CA PHE A 148 -4.92 -1.70 3.29
C PHE A 148 -4.70 -0.18 3.31
N PRO A 149 -4.35 0.50 2.20
CA PRO A 149 -4.18 1.95 2.20
C PRO A 149 -5.51 2.68 2.43
N ALA A 150 -6.62 2.17 1.88
CA ALA A 150 -7.92 2.82 1.93
C ALA A 150 -8.45 2.96 3.37
N LEU A 151 -8.31 1.93 4.20
CA LEU A 151 -8.73 1.98 5.61
C LEU A 151 -7.91 2.98 6.41
N TYR A 152 -6.59 3.05 6.18
CA TYR A 152 -5.75 4.05 6.85
C TYR A 152 -6.11 5.47 6.44
N GLY A 153 -6.32 5.71 5.14
CA GLY A 153 -6.79 7.00 4.66
C GLY A 153 -8.17 7.37 5.18
N TRP A 154 -9.09 6.39 5.25
CA TRP A 154 -10.41 6.56 5.84
C TRP A 154 -10.29 7.00 7.31
N MET A 155 -9.57 6.24 8.15
CA MET A 155 -9.40 6.59 9.56
C MET A 155 -8.80 7.99 9.74
N GLY A 156 -7.82 8.36 8.91
CA GLY A 156 -7.26 9.72 8.91
C GLY A 156 -8.30 10.80 8.65
N TYR A 157 -9.18 10.57 7.67
CA TYR A 157 -10.26 11.49 7.32
C TYR A 157 -11.31 11.59 8.42
N VAL A 158 -11.85 10.44 8.86
CA VAL A 158 -12.95 10.39 9.84
C VAL A 158 -12.55 10.74 11.27
N LEU A 159 -11.26 10.88 11.52
CA LEU A 159 -10.76 11.44 12.77
C LEU A 159 -11.18 12.92 12.93
N PHE A 160 -11.38 13.66 11.84
CA PHE A 160 -11.64 15.10 11.88
C PHE A 160 -12.99 15.51 11.29
N GLN A 161 -13.55 14.75 10.35
CA GLN A 161 -14.83 15.06 9.71
C GLN A 161 -15.61 13.77 9.37
N PRO A 162 -16.95 13.75 9.45
CA PRO A 162 -17.74 12.66 8.89
C PRO A 162 -17.42 12.42 7.41
N LEU A 163 -17.60 11.19 6.94
CA LEU A 163 -17.30 10.84 5.55
C LEU A 163 -18.29 11.54 4.61
N ASP A 164 -17.79 12.46 3.79
CA ASP A 164 -18.51 13.16 2.73
C ASP A 164 -17.99 12.70 1.35
N LEU A 165 -18.40 13.38 0.27
CA LEU A 165 -17.98 13.01 -1.09
C LEU A 165 -16.45 13.05 -1.27
N THR A 166 -15.78 14.05 -0.71
CA THR A 166 -14.31 14.17 -0.76
C THR A 166 -13.65 12.96 -0.09
N GLY A 167 -14.10 12.61 1.11
CA GLY A 167 -13.60 11.44 1.84
C GLY A 167 -13.84 10.14 1.08
N ILE A 168 -15.03 9.95 0.50
CA ILE A 168 -15.37 8.76 -0.30
C ILE A 168 -14.43 8.64 -1.50
N VAL A 169 -14.27 9.71 -2.29
CA VAL A 169 -13.40 9.71 -3.47
C VAL A 169 -11.96 9.42 -3.08
N TYR A 170 -11.47 10.00 -1.99
CA TYR A 170 -10.13 9.74 -1.48
C TYR A 170 -9.92 8.26 -1.13
N VAL A 171 -10.83 7.66 -0.37
CA VAL A 171 -10.78 6.24 0.03
C VAL A 171 -10.85 5.31 -1.19
N VAL A 172 -11.72 5.62 -2.16
CA VAL A 172 -11.83 4.86 -3.41
C VAL A 172 -10.53 4.92 -4.22
N LEU A 173 -9.93 6.11 -4.36
CA LEU A 173 -8.67 6.26 -5.09
C LEU A 173 -7.53 5.48 -4.42
N LEU A 174 -7.40 5.54 -3.09
CA LEU A 174 -6.44 4.71 -2.36
C LEU A 174 -6.67 3.22 -2.61
N GLY A 175 -7.93 2.78 -2.63
CA GLY A 175 -8.29 1.40 -2.95
C GLY A 175 -7.86 0.98 -4.35
N ILE A 176 -8.13 1.81 -5.35
CA ILE A 176 -7.72 1.55 -6.74
C ILE A 176 -6.20 1.43 -6.82
N PHE A 177 -5.45 2.36 -6.23
CA PHE A 177 -3.97 2.30 -6.26
C PHE A 177 -3.41 1.12 -5.46
N GLY A 178 -4.06 0.71 -4.37
CA GLY A 178 -3.72 -0.51 -3.63
C GLY A 178 -3.84 -1.77 -4.52
N ALA A 179 -4.96 -1.92 -5.23
CA ALA A 179 -5.17 -3.03 -6.17
C ALA A 179 -4.21 -2.99 -7.37
N VAL A 180 -3.93 -1.80 -7.91
CA VAL A 180 -2.91 -1.62 -8.98
C VAL A 180 -1.53 -2.05 -8.51
N GLY A 181 -1.17 -1.70 -7.27
CA GLY A 181 0.10 -2.12 -6.66
C GLY A 181 0.21 -3.64 -6.57
N GLU A 182 -0.85 -4.33 -6.16
CA GLU A 182 -0.84 -5.79 -6.06
C GLU A 182 -0.79 -6.47 -7.42
N LEU A 183 -1.62 -6.04 -8.38
CA LEU A 183 -1.53 -6.53 -9.76
C LEU A 183 -0.12 -6.36 -10.32
N GLY A 184 0.53 -5.22 -10.06
CA GLY A 184 1.91 -4.99 -10.47
C GLY A 184 2.88 -6.01 -9.88
N ASN A 185 2.79 -6.27 -8.57
CA ASN A 185 3.62 -7.26 -7.89
C ASN A 185 3.36 -8.68 -8.43
N GLU A 186 2.10 -9.08 -8.56
CA GLU A 186 1.73 -10.41 -9.05
C GLU A 186 2.14 -10.62 -10.52
N ILE A 187 2.05 -9.60 -11.38
CA ILE A 187 2.57 -9.65 -12.76
C ILE A 187 4.09 -9.86 -12.76
N ARG A 188 4.82 -9.11 -11.91
CA ARG A 188 6.28 -9.23 -11.81
C ARG A 188 6.69 -10.63 -11.32
N ASP A 189 5.95 -11.17 -10.36
CA ASP A 189 6.28 -12.41 -9.67
C ASP A 189 5.57 -13.66 -10.28
N LEU A 190 4.85 -13.49 -11.40
CA LEU A 190 4.01 -14.52 -12.02
C LEU A 190 4.72 -15.86 -12.24
N GLU A 191 5.97 -15.84 -12.74
CA GLU A 191 6.72 -17.07 -13.03
C GLU A 191 7.04 -17.85 -11.75
N LYS A 192 7.34 -17.13 -10.66
CA LYS A 192 7.56 -17.72 -9.34
C LYS A 192 6.27 -18.27 -8.76
N ASP A 193 5.16 -17.56 -8.95
CA ASP A 193 3.88 -17.82 -8.29
C ASP A 193 3.03 -18.89 -8.98
N ARG A 194 3.24 -19.13 -10.29
CA ARG A 194 2.45 -20.03 -11.14
C ARG A 194 2.17 -21.43 -10.57
N HIS A 195 3.11 -21.97 -9.80
CA HIS A 195 3.04 -23.34 -9.26
C HIS A 195 2.79 -23.42 -7.76
N VAL A 196 2.66 -22.27 -7.09
CA VAL A 196 2.67 -22.19 -5.62
C VAL A 196 1.56 -21.31 -5.05
N ARG A 197 0.98 -20.41 -5.85
CA ARG A 197 -0.12 -19.52 -5.45
C ARG A 197 -1.31 -19.65 -6.40
N LYS A 198 -2.46 -19.16 -5.94
CA LYS A 198 -3.71 -19.04 -6.71
C LYS A 198 -4.27 -17.62 -6.62
N ASN A 199 -3.35 -16.65 -6.68
CA ASN A 199 -3.67 -15.23 -6.72
C ASN A 199 -4.33 -14.84 -8.06
N THR A 200 -4.78 -13.60 -8.15
CA THR A 200 -5.57 -13.10 -9.27
C THR A 200 -4.85 -13.28 -10.58
N VAL A 201 -3.59 -12.82 -10.69
CA VAL A 201 -2.84 -12.87 -11.95
C VAL A 201 -2.59 -14.32 -12.39
N VAL A 202 -2.33 -15.25 -11.47
CA VAL A 202 -2.19 -16.67 -11.81
C VAL A 202 -3.49 -17.23 -12.40
N VAL A 203 -4.65 -16.85 -11.87
CA VAL A 203 -5.96 -17.36 -12.30
C VAL A 203 -6.43 -16.72 -13.60
N ILE A 204 -6.37 -15.39 -13.72
CA ILE A 204 -6.89 -14.68 -14.91
C ILE A 204 -5.88 -14.62 -16.07
N GLY A 205 -4.61 -14.86 -15.76
CA GLY A 205 -3.51 -14.80 -16.71
C GLY A 205 -2.92 -13.39 -16.91
N GLU A 206 -1.65 -13.37 -17.33
CA GLU A 206 -0.83 -12.16 -17.45
C GLU A 206 -1.47 -11.06 -18.30
N ARG A 207 -1.99 -11.42 -19.48
CA ARG A 207 -2.56 -10.45 -20.41
C ARG A 207 -3.80 -9.76 -19.82
N MET A 208 -4.66 -10.52 -19.15
CA MET A 208 -5.84 -9.98 -18.48
C MET A 208 -5.46 -9.12 -17.27
N ALA A 209 -4.40 -9.49 -16.55
CA ALA A 209 -3.87 -8.69 -15.47
C ALA A 209 -3.39 -7.32 -15.96
N PHE A 210 -2.63 -7.24 -17.05
CA PHE A 210 -2.23 -5.97 -17.65
C PHE A 210 -3.44 -5.11 -18.05
N PHE A 211 -4.45 -5.70 -18.70
CA PHE A 211 -5.67 -4.97 -19.05
C PHE A 211 -6.42 -4.47 -17.82
N LEU A 212 -6.50 -5.28 -16.76
CA LEU A 212 -7.12 -4.90 -15.50
C LEU A 212 -6.35 -3.75 -14.82
N THR A 213 -5.02 -3.79 -14.81
CA THR A 213 -4.18 -2.69 -14.30
C THR A 213 -4.45 -1.38 -15.06
N ILE A 214 -4.50 -1.44 -16.41
CA ILE A 214 -4.81 -0.27 -17.23
C ILE A 214 -6.23 0.23 -16.95
N ALA A 215 -7.21 -0.67 -16.88
CA ALA A 215 -8.61 -0.31 -16.61
C ALA A 215 -8.77 0.37 -15.25
N LEU A 216 -8.12 -0.13 -14.20
CA LEU A 216 -8.11 0.49 -12.88
C LEU A 216 -7.44 1.87 -12.88
N LEU A 217 -6.30 2.03 -13.56
CA LEU A 217 -5.66 3.34 -13.72
C LEU A 217 -6.57 4.33 -14.45
N VAL A 218 -7.21 3.92 -15.55
CA VAL A 218 -8.18 4.77 -16.27
C VAL A 218 -9.37 5.12 -15.38
N ALA A 219 -9.89 4.17 -14.59
CA ALA A 219 -10.96 4.41 -13.64
C ALA A 219 -10.56 5.40 -12.53
N ALA A 220 -9.32 5.37 -12.05
CA ALA A 220 -8.80 6.37 -11.12
C ALA A 220 -8.79 7.77 -11.76
N LEU A 221 -8.31 7.89 -13.00
CA LEU A 221 -8.27 9.17 -13.72
C LEU A 221 -9.67 9.70 -14.03
N ALA A 222 -10.60 8.83 -14.41
CA ALA A 222 -12.00 9.19 -14.62
C ALA A 222 -12.65 9.65 -13.31
N THR A 223 -12.42 8.94 -12.21
CA THR A 223 -12.90 9.33 -10.87
C THR A 223 -12.38 10.72 -10.48
N ILE A 224 -11.08 10.98 -10.66
CA ILE A 224 -10.49 12.31 -10.42
C ILE A 224 -11.16 13.37 -11.30
N ALA A 225 -11.29 13.12 -12.60
CA ALA A 225 -11.88 14.08 -13.53
C ALA A 225 -13.34 14.42 -13.19
N ILE A 226 -14.15 13.40 -12.94
CA ILE A 226 -15.57 13.56 -12.59
C ILE A 226 -15.70 14.34 -11.28
N PHE A 227 -14.95 13.96 -10.23
CA PHE A 227 -14.96 14.64 -8.94
C PHE A 227 -14.56 16.11 -9.06
N SER A 228 -13.50 16.39 -9.84
CA SER A 228 -12.99 17.75 -10.03
C SER A 228 -14.00 18.65 -10.75
N LEU A 229 -14.80 18.08 -11.66
CA LEU A 229 -15.86 18.81 -12.38
C LEU A 229 -17.12 19.00 -11.52
N SER A 230 -17.41 18.10 -10.58
CA SER A 230 -18.54 18.23 -9.67
C SER A 230 -18.26 19.16 -8.48
N GLU A 231 -16.99 19.30 -8.09
CA GLU A 231 -16.58 20.10 -6.92
C GLU A 231 -15.65 21.26 -7.33
N PRO A 232 -16.17 22.49 -7.49
CA PRO A 232 -15.39 23.63 -8.00
C PRO A 232 -14.09 23.91 -7.24
N GLY A 233 -14.05 23.62 -5.93
CA GLY A 233 -12.84 23.74 -5.10
C GLY A 233 -11.69 22.81 -5.50
N TYR A 234 -11.96 21.79 -6.33
CA TYR A 234 -11.01 20.79 -6.76
C TYR A 234 -10.73 20.82 -8.28
N LEU A 235 -11.16 21.85 -9.02
CA LEU A 235 -10.90 21.98 -10.46
C LEU A 235 -9.41 21.91 -10.82
N TRP A 236 -8.53 22.31 -9.90
CA TRP A 236 -7.08 22.24 -10.07
C TRP A 236 -6.55 20.81 -10.29
N LEU A 237 -7.28 19.78 -9.83
CA LEU A 237 -6.94 18.37 -10.05
C LEU A 237 -7.03 17.97 -11.53
N LEU A 238 -7.83 18.66 -12.34
CA LEU A 238 -7.97 18.35 -13.78
C LEU A 238 -6.65 18.44 -14.54
N VAL A 239 -5.74 19.32 -14.11
CA VAL A 239 -4.40 19.44 -14.71
C VAL A 239 -3.61 18.12 -14.56
N PHE A 240 -3.86 17.34 -13.51
CA PHE A 240 -3.16 16.07 -13.25
C PHE A 240 -3.72 14.88 -14.02
N VAL A 241 -4.96 14.95 -14.51
CA VAL A 241 -5.59 13.88 -15.31
C VAL A 241 -4.75 13.49 -16.54
N PRO A 242 -4.30 14.41 -17.42
CA PRO A 242 -3.43 14.05 -18.54
C PRO A 242 -2.06 13.52 -18.09
N PHE A 243 -1.50 14.00 -16.98
CA PHE A 243 -0.28 13.45 -16.41
C PHE A 243 -0.47 12.04 -15.83
N GLY A 244 -1.70 11.65 -15.53
CA GLY A 244 -2.08 10.28 -15.21
C GLY A 244 -1.68 9.25 -16.29
N ALA A 245 -1.62 9.66 -17.56
CA ALA A 245 -1.15 8.81 -18.65
C ALA A 245 0.32 8.36 -18.44
N LEU A 246 1.11 9.10 -17.66
CA LEU A 246 2.48 8.72 -17.29
C LEU A 246 2.51 7.45 -16.42
N LEU A 247 1.41 7.10 -15.75
CA LEU A 247 1.28 5.86 -14.97
C LEU A 247 0.86 4.68 -15.83
N VAL A 248 0.14 4.94 -16.93
CA VAL A 248 -0.32 3.90 -17.88
C VAL A 248 0.82 3.44 -18.80
N HIS A 249 1.68 4.36 -19.25
CA HIS A 249 2.76 4.06 -20.18
C HIS A 249 3.69 2.90 -19.73
N PRO A 250 4.19 2.85 -18.48
CA PRO A 250 5.02 1.72 -18.01
C PRO A 250 4.31 0.37 -18.08
N VAL A 251 2.99 0.33 -17.85
CA VAL A 251 2.19 -0.89 -17.93
C VAL A 251 2.12 -1.39 -19.37
N ILE A 252 1.83 -0.49 -20.32
CA ILE A 252 1.80 -0.81 -21.76
C ILE A 252 3.17 -1.29 -22.24
N ARG A 253 4.25 -0.63 -21.78
CA ARG A 253 5.61 -1.05 -22.13
C ARG A 253 5.92 -2.44 -21.58
N ALA A 254 5.62 -2.70 -20.31
CA ALA A 254 5.86 -4.01 -19.69
C ALA A 254 5.09 -5.15 -20.36
N MET A 255 3.89 -4.87 -20.88
CA MET A 255 3.10 -5.84 -21.63
C MET A 255 3.78 -6.27 -22.95
N ASN A 256 4.66 -5.44 -23.51
CA ASN A 256 5.34 -5.70 -24.79
C ASN A 256 6.84 -6.01 -24.63
N ASP A 257 7.42 -5.80 -23.44
CA ASP A 257 8.86 -5.89 -23.16
C ASP A 257 9.09 -6.67 -21.84
N LEU A 258 9.42 -7.96 -21.98
CA LEU A 258 9.68 -8.87 -20.87
C LEU A 258 10.84 -8.43 -19.97
N GLU A 259 11.89 -7.81 -20.55
CA GLU A 259 13.03 -7.32 -19.76
C GLU A 259 12.65 -6.10 -18.91
N TYR A 260 11.68 -5.31 -19.38
CA TYR A 260 11.16 -4.17 -18.63
C TYR A 260 10.18 -4.58 -17.51
N ARG A 261 9.64 -5.81 -17.54
CA ARG A 261 8.68 -6.33 -16.55
C ARG A 261 9.19 -6.31 -15.10
N ASN A 262 10.49 -6.45 -14.89
CA ASN A 262 11.03 -6.40 -13.53
C ASN A 262 11.14 -4.96 -12.98
N ARG A 263 11.03 -3.93 -13.83
CA ARG A 263 11.25 -2.52 -13.50
C ARG A 263 9.99 -1.64 -13.55
N PHE A 264 8.91 -2.11 -14.17
CA PHE A 264 7.74 -1.25 -14.40
C PHE A 264 7.03 -0.90 -13.09
N VAL A 265 6.94 -1.83 -12.12
CA VAL A 265 6.35 -1.57 -10.80
C VAL A 265 7.07 -0.43 -10.10
N ASP A 266 8.41 -0.49 -10.06
CA ASP A 266 9.22 0.57 -9.45
C ASP A 266 9.04 1.90 -10.20
N THR A 267 8.98 1.85 -11.54
CA THR A 267 8.73 3.04 -12.36
C THR A 267 7.37 3.67 -12.06
N ILE A 268 6.31 2.87 -11.92
CA ILE A 268 4.97 3.34 -11.57
C ILE A 268 5.00 3.94 -10.17
N ASN A 269 5.58 3.25 -9.18
CA ASN A 269 5.67 3.73 -7.81
C ASN A 269 6.41 5.07 -7.73
N THR A 270 7.57 5.20 -8.38
CA THR A 270 8.30 6.48 -8.41
C THR A 270 7.47 7.60 -9.03
N ARG A 271 6.84 7.35 -10.19
CA ARG A 271 6.01 8.36 -10.87
C ARG A 271 4.79 8.74 -10.03
N ALA A 272 4.12 7.77 -9.40
CA ALA A 272 2.96 7.99 -8.55
C ALA A 272 3.32 8.80 -7.31
N ILE A 273 4.45 8.49 -6.65
CA ILE A 273 4.97 9.26 -5.51
C ILE A 273 5.29 10.69 -5.92
N CYS A 274 5.96 10.90 -7.06
CA CYS A 274 6.26 12.25 -7.56
C CYS A 274 4.97 13.04 -7.84
N LEU A 275 3.99 12.43 -8.52
CA LEU A 275 2.70 13.09 -8.79
C LEU A 275 1.96 13.43 -7.50
N ALA A 276 1.86 12.49 -6.56
CA ALA A 276 1.23 12.71 -5.27
C ALA A 276 1.92 13.81 -4.45
N ALA A 277 3.25 13.87 -4.47
CA ALA A 277 4.01 14.92 -3.81
C ALA A 277 3.74 16.31 -4.43
N VAL A 278 3.70 16.42 -5.76
CA VAL A 278 3.34 17.67 -6.45
C VAL A 278 1.90 18.06 -6.14
N MET A 279 0.96 17.12 -6.17
CA MET A 279 -0.45 17.37 -5.81
C MET A 279 -0.58 17.87 -4.37
N LEU A 280 0.18 17.29 -3.43
CA LEU A 280 0.21 17.77 -2.04
C LEU A 280 0.72 19.20 -1.93
N ILE A 281 1.82 19.53 -2.63
CA ILE A 281 2.40 20.87 -2.60
C ILE A 281 1.40 21.90 -3.15
N VAL A 282 0.75 21.59 -4.28
CA VAL A 282 -0.29 22.44 -4.87
C VAL A 282 -1.47 22.59 -3.90
N PHE A 283 -1.94 21.49 -3.31
CA PHE A 283 -3.03 21.51 -2.33
C PHE A 283 -2.68 22.38 -1.10
N ALA A 284 -1.48 22.19 -0.54
CA ALA A 284 -1.01 22.98 0.60
C ALA A 284 -0.90 24.46 0.25
N TYR A 285 -0.37 24.80 -0.93
CA TYR A 285 -0.30 26.18 -1.40
C TYR A 285 -1.69 26.82 -1.55
N LEU A 286 -2.64 26.11 -2.17
CA LEU A 286 -4.01 26.61 -2.36
C LEU A 286 -4.77 26.79 -1.05
N ARG A 287 -4.43 26.01 -0.01
CA ARG A 287 -5.12 26.00 1.29
C ARG A 287 -4.47 26.87 2.36
N LEU A 288 -3.15 27.08 2.29
CA LEU A 288 -2.39 27.92 3.22
C LEU A 288 -2.14 29.34 2.65
N GLY A 289 -2.31 29.53 1.34
CA GLY A 289 -2.17 30.82 0.66
C GLY A 289 -3.42 31.70 0.73
N THR A 290 -4.47 31.24 1.42
CA THR A 290 -5.73 31.96 1.71
C THR A 290 -5.89 32.12 3.21
#